data_AF-A0A1F4UN50-F1
#
_entry.id   AF-A0A1F4UN50-F1
#
_cell.length_a   1.000
_cell.length_b   1.000
_cell.length_c   1.000
_cell.angle_alpha   90.00
_cell.angle_beta   90.00
_cell.angle_gamma   90.00
#
_symmetry.space_group_name_H-M   'P 1'
#
loop_
_entity.id
_entity.type
_entity.pdbx_description
1 polymer ?
#
loop_
_entity_poly.entity_id
_entity_poly.type
_entity_poly.pdbx_seq_one_letter_code
_entity_poly.pdbx_strand_id
1 'polypeptide(L)'
;MDYIFRLKEFIQNIHPLVVFALLFLLGMYIFWRGSIESRKNRSSVFDMFLISGFLSGIVGRVVYIILEWEQFSSFIWYWIPYEKYGDEVFLFRLLPWRFLSIWDGGIIILAMFVTLLLVMTFYTLVIKKWRWKHMFFPIYFSSTTMLGMSFVYVGITSGFNDWIYKGLVLIVMLAIFFLLFKFIYKIVKDTLMEKYILGYIGVGIVWISSIYIAYLYLTSDLSLTENVLVGIFLIWSVVMGITFVTDLRKARVRIASVSTVRSVR
;
A
#
# COMPACT_ATOMS: atom_id res chain seq x y z
N MET A 1 -27.19 18.15 2.04
CA MET A 1 -27.65 16.75 1.89
C MET A 1 -27.52 16.30 0.44
N ASP A 2 -28.15 16.99 -0.52
CA ASP A 2 -28.12 16.62 -1.95
C ASP A 2 -26.73 16.44 -2.57
N TYR A 3 -25.76 17.30 -2.21
CA TYR A 3 -24.39 17.17 -2.72
C TYR A 3 -23.69 15.89 -2.27
N ILE A 4 -23.97 15.40 -1.06
CA ILE A 4 -23.37 14.17 -0.53
C ILE A 4 -23.97 12.95 -1.24
N PHE A 5 -25.29 12.97 -1.47
CA PHE A 5 -25.97 11.92 -2.24
C PHE A 5 -25.50 11.87 -3.70
N ARG A 6 -25.41 13.03 -4.37
CA ARG A 6 -24.88 13.12 -5.73
C ARG A 6 -23.42 12.67 -5.84
N LEU A 7 -22.60 12.96 -4.84
CA LEU A 7 -21.21 12.50 -4.79
C LEU A 7 -21.13 10.97 -4.61
N LYS A 8 -22.00 10.39 -3.77
CA LYS A 8 -22.10 8.94 -3.56
C LYS A 8 -22.49 8.21 -4.85
N GLU A 9 -23.55 8.68 -5.51
CA GLU A 9 -24.02 8.12 -6.78
C GLU A 9 -22.96 8.24 -7.89
N PHE A 10 -22.27 9.38 -7.96
CA PHE A 10 -21.17 9.56 -8.91
C PHE A 10 -20.06 8.54 -8.68
N ILE A 11 -19.61 8.33 -7.43
CA ILE A 11 -18.54 7.38 -7.11
C ILE A 11 -18.96 5.94 -7.40
N GLN A 12 -20.22 5.57 -7.14
CA GLN A 12 -20.75 4.24 -7.41
C GLN A 12 -20.79 3.89 -8.91
N ASN A 13 -20.98 4.90 -9.76
CA ASN A 13 -21.03 4.72 -11.22
C ASN A 13 -19.65 4.64 -11.89
N ILE A 14 -18.56 4.91 -11.16
CA ILE A 14 -17.19 4.82 -11.71
C ILE A 14 -16.74 3.36 -11.70
N HIS A 15 -16.19 2.92 -12.84
CA HIS A 15 -15.60 1.59 -12.96
C HIS A 15 -14.50 1.36 -11.89
N PRO A 16 -14.52 0.26 -11.12
CA PRO A 16 -13.60 0.03 -10.00
C PRO A 16 -12.12 0.18 -10.35
N LEU A 17 -11.70 -0.27 -11.54
CA LEU A 17 -10.33 -0.10 -12.04
C LEU A 17 -9.87 1.35 -12.10
N VAL A 18 -10.76 2.30 -12.47
CA VAL A 18 -10.42 3.72 -12.51
C VAL A 18 -10.14 4.23 -11.10
N VAL A 19 -10.95 3.80 -10.13
CA VAL A 19 -10.73 4.14 -8.72
C VAL A 19 -9.42 3.53 -8.22
N PHE A 20 -9.16 2.25 -8.47
CA PHE A 20 -7.89 1.62 -8.09
C PHE A 20 -6.68 2.30 -8.74
N ALA A 21 -6.77 2.74 -10.00
CA ALA A 21 -5.71 3.51 -10.66
C ALA A 21 -5.47 4.86 -9.96
N LEU A 22 -6.52 5.59 -9.59
CA LEU A 22 -6.40 6.84 -8.83
C LEU A 22 -5.78 6.62 -7.44
N LEU A 23 -6.20 5.56 -6.73
CA LEU A 23 -5.62 5.17 -5.45
C LEU A 23 -4.14 4.83 -5.58
N PHE A 24 -3.77 4.11 -6.64
CA PHE A 24 -2.39 3.76 -6.96
C PHE A 24 -1.54 5.02 -7.23
N LEU A 25 -2.04 5.95 -8.04
CA LEU A 25 -1.36 7.23 -8.31
C LEU A 25 -1.19 8.08 -7.05
N LEU A 26 -2.20 8.11 -6.18
CA LEU A 26 -2.14 8.82 -4.90
C LEU A 26 -1.09 8.19 -3.98
N GLY A 27 -1.07 6.86 -3.86
CA GLY A 27 -0.04 6.15 -3.11
C GLY A 27 1.36 6.43 -3.65
N MET A 28 1.52 6.44 -4.97
CA MET A 28 2.77 6.76 -5.65
C MET A 28 3.23 8.18 -5.34
N TYR A 29 2.31 9.15 -5.36
CA TYR A 29 2.61 10.54 -5.02
C TYR A 29 3.11 10.68 -3.57
N ILE A 30 2.44 10.05 -2.60
CA ILE A 30 2.84 10.06 -1.19
C ILE A 30 4.21 9.41 -1.03
N PHE A 31 4.42 8.25 -1.66
CA PHE A 31 5.69 7.52 -1.62
C PHE A 31 6.85 8.34 -2.21
N TRP A 32 6.63 8.93 -3.38
CA TRP A 32 7.59 9.82 -4.03
C TRP A 32 7.91 11.02 -3.15
N ARG A 33 6.89 11.71 -2.62
CA ARG A 33 7.06 12.88 -1.77
C ARG A 33 7.86 12.56 -0.51
N GLY A 34 7.57 11.43 0.16
CA GLY A 34 8.34 10.97 1.32
C GLY A 34 9.78 10.58 0.97
N SER A 35 10.03 10.12 -0.26
CA SER A 35 11.36 9.72 -0.71
C SER A 35 12.25 10.90 -1.14
N ILE A 36 11.69 12.08 -1.45
CA ILE A 36 12.46 13.26 -1.89
C ILE A 36 13.51 13.67 -0.85
N GLU A 37 13.17 13.63 0.44
CA GLU A 37 14.05 14.03 1.54
C GLU A 37 15.32 13.15 1.61
N SER A 38 15.21 11.90 1.16
CA SER A 38 16.31 10.93 1.17
C SER A 38 17.29 11.07 -0.01
N ARG A 39 17.04 12.00 -0.94
CA ARG A 39 17.83 12.28 -2.15
C ARG A 39 18.16 11.05 -3.00
N LYS A 40 17.26 10.06 -3.02
CA LYS A 40 17.38 8.86 -3.85
C LYS A 40 17.08 9.17 -5.31
N ASN A 41 17.59 8.34 -6.22
CA ASN A 41 17.32 8.47 -7.65
C ASN A 41 15.81 8.31 -7.88
N ARG A 42 15.19 9.34 -8.48
CA ARG A 42 13.75 9.41 -8.74
C ARG A 42 13.25 8.23 -9.58
N SER A 43 13.97 7.88 -10.65
CA SER A 43 13.58 6.75 -11.52
C SER A 43 13.52 5.46 -10.71
N SER A 44 14.54 5.18 -9.90
CA SER A 44 14.56 3.99 -9.05
C SER A 44 13.46 3.96 -7.97
N VAL A 45 12.95 5.10 -7.53
CA VAL A 45 11.82 5.20 -6.58
C VAL A 45 10.53 4.84 -7.31
N PHE A 46 10.33 5.35 -8.53
CA PHE A 46 9.18 4.99 -9.36
C PHE A 46 9.20 3.52 -9.77
N ASP A 47 10.34 3.00 -10.24
CA ASP A 47 10.49 1.59 -10.64
C ASP A 47 10.10 0.66 -9.48
N MET A 48 10.58 0.97 -8.28
CA MET A 48 10.24 0.23 -7.07
C MET A 48 8.73 0.23 -6.80
N PHE A 49 8.07 1.39 -6.89
CA PHE A 49 6.64 1.50 -6.63
C PHE A 49 5.81 0.78 -7.69
N LEU A 50 6.17 0.93 -8.97
CA LEU A 50 5.49 0.28 -10.09
C LEU A 50 5.62 -1.25 -10.04
N ILE A 51 6.83 -1.76 -9.83
CA ILE A 51 7.07 -3.21 -9.73
C ILE A 51 6.33 -3.78 -8.52
N SER A 52 6.40 -3.10 -7.37
CA SER A 52 5.73 -3.57 -6.14
C SER A 52 4.20 -3.54 -6.28
N GLY A 53 3.66 -2.50 -6.93
CA GLY A 53 2.23 -2.37 -7.22
C GLY A 53 1.70 -3.42 -8.20
N PHE A 54 2.47 -3.69 -9.25
CA PHE A 54 2.12 -4.72 -10.22
C PHE A 54 2.10 -6.10 -9.57
N LEU A 55 3.16 -6.46 -8.83
CA LEU A 55 3.23 -7.73 -8.11
C LEU A 55 2.15 -7.85 -7.04
N SER A 56 1.85 -6.77 -6.31
CA SER A 56 0.78 -6.79 -5.31
C SER A 56 -0.60 -6.98 -5.94
N GLY A 57 -0.87 -6.40 -7.10
CA GLY A 57 -2.09 -6.63 -7.87
C GLY A 57 -2.25 -8.09 -8.30
N ILE A 58 -1.17 -8.72 -8.80
CA ILE A 58 -1.19 -10.15 -9.16
C ILE A 58 -1.50 -11.01 -7.94
N VAL A 59 -0.80 -10.80 -6.82
CA VAL A 59 -1.03 -11.60 -5.60
C VAL A 59 -2.43 -11.37 -5.05
N GLY A 60 -2.93 -10.13 -5.09
CA GLY A 60 -4.31 -9.82 -4.69
C GLY A 60 -5.35 -10.60 -5.50
N ARG A 61 -5.13 -10.75 -6.82
CA ARG A 61 -5.99 -11.55 -7.69
C ARG A 61 -5.87 -13.05 -7.42
N VAL A 62 -4.65 -13.55 -7.21
CA VAL A 62 -4.42 -14.97 -6.89
C VAL A 62 -5.12 -15.35 -5.58
N VAL A 63 -5.01 -14.52 -4.54
CA VAL A 63 -5.70 -14.76 -3.27
C VAL A 63 -7.22 -14.73 -3.44
N TYR A 64 -7.76 -13.81 -4.24
CA TYR A 64 -9.19 -13.78 -4.56
C TYR A 64 -9.66 -15.10 -5.21
N ILE A 65 -8.93 -15.60 -6.20
CA ILE A 65 -9.24 -16.86 -6.87
C ILE A 65 -9.21 -18.05 -5.90
N ILE A 66 -8.27 -18.06 -4.96
CA ILE A 66 -8.17 -19.12 -3.94
C ILE A 66 -9.36 -19.08 -2.99
N LEU A 67 -9.81 -17.89 -2.58
CA LEU A 67 -10.95 -17.74 -1.67
C LEU A 67 -12.27 -18.13 -2.34
N GLU A 68 -12.45 -17.73 -3.60
CA GLU A 68 -13.66 -18.01 -4.39
C GLU A 68 -13.50 -19.27 -5.26
N TRP A 69 -12.64 -20.22 -4.86
CA TRP A 69 -12.26 -21.35 -5.71
C TRP A 69 -13.47 -22.19 -6.16
N GLU A 70 -14.47 -22.35 -5.32
CA GLU A 70 -15.71 -23.06 -5.65
C GLU A 70 -16.42 -22.39 -6.85
N GLN A 71 -16.55 -21.06 -6.84
CA GLN A 71 -17.10 -20.31 -7.96
C GLN A 71 -16.24 -20.49 -9.21
N PHE A 72 -14.92 -20.40 -9.09
CA PHE A 72 -14.01 -20.56 -10.23
C PHE A 72 -14.06 -21.96 -10.84
N SER A 73 -14.20 -23.00 -10.02
CA SER A 73 -14.26 -24.40 -10.46
C SER A 73 -15.51 -24.74 -11.26
N SER A 74 -16.57 -23.94 -11.13
CA SER A 74 -17.83 -24.11 -11.86
C SER A 74 -17.77 -23.65 -13.32
N PHE A 75 -16.76 -22.86 -13.70
CA PHE A 75 -16.65 -22.33 -15.06
C PHE A 75 -16.10 -23.38 -16.04
N ILE A 76 -16.62 -23.33 -17.26
CA ILE A 76 -16.18 -24.19 -18.36
C ILE A 76 -14.81 -23.71 -18.85
N TRP A 77 -13.95 -24.67 -19.18
CA TRP A 77 -12.70 -24.43 -19.87
C TRP A 77 -12.93 -24.17 -21.36
N TYR A 78 -12.55 -22.98 -21.81
CA TYR A 78 -12.67 -22.53 -23.18
C TYR A 78 -11.45 -21.71 -23.60
N TRP A 79 -10.75 -22.18 -24.62
CA TRP A 79 -9.47 -21.63 -25.04
C TRP A 79 -9.57 -20.28 -25.74
N ILE A 80 -10.73 -19.88 -26.25
CA ILE A 80 -10.88 -18.58 -26.90
C ILE A 80 -11.20 -17.52 -25.82
N PRO A 81 -10.49 -16.38 -25.80
CA PRO A 81 -10.63 -15.37 -24.75
C PRO A 81 -11.90 -14.53 -24.84
N TYR A 82 -12.80 -14.82 -25.78
CA TYR A 82 -14.04 -14.10 -25.98
C TYR A 82 -15.17 -15.04 -26.37
N GLU A 83 -16.38 -14.63 -26.04
CA GLU A 83 -17.61 -15.31 -26.39
C GLU A 83 -18.61 -14.30 -26.94
N LYS A 84 -19.23 -14.61 -28.08
CA LYS A 84 -20.23 -13.75 -28.70
C LYS A 84 -21.61 -14.33 -28.43
N TYR A 85 -22.47 -13.56 -27.76
CA TYR A 85 -23.88 -13.88 -27.57
C TYR A 85 -24.72 -12.80 -28.22
N GLY A 86 -25.39 -13.12 -29.32
CA GLY A 86 -26.09 -12.12 -30.12
C GLY A 86 -25.12 -11.07 -30.63
N ASP A 87 -25.35 -9.80 -30.29
CA ASP A 87 -24.50 -8.68 -30.68
C ASP A 87 -23.45 -8.28 -29.64
N GLU A 88 -23.45 -8.92 -28.46
CA GLU A 88 -22.52 -8.61 -27.38
C GLU A 88 -21.32 -9.56 -27.37
N VAL A 89 -20.13 -8.98 -27.20
CA VAL A 89 -18.85 -9.70 -27.09
C VAL A 89 -18.38 -9.63 -25.64
N PHE A 90 -18.37 -10.78 -24.97
CA PHE A 90 -17.89 -10.92 -23.61
C PHE A 90 -16.44 -11.39 -23.61
N LEU A 91 -15.54 -10.58 -23.06
CA LEU A 91 -14.13 -10.93 -22.91
C LEU A 91 -13.90 -11.63 -21.56
N PHE A 92 -13.05 -12.66 -21.56
CA PHE A 92 -12.51 -13.30 -20.35
C PHE A 92 -13.56 -13.85 -19.37
N ARG A 93 -14.68 -14.36 -19.90
CA ARG A 93 -15.76 -14.96 -19.10
C ARG A 93 -15.44 -16.38 -18.62
N LEU A 94 -14.73 -17.16 -19.44
CA LEU A 94 -14.49 -18.59 -19.24
C LEU A 94 -13.03 -18.88 -18.83
N LEU A 95 -12.79 -20.07 -18.29
CA LEU A 95 -11.43 -20.51 -17.93
C LEU A 95 -10.62 -20.81 -19.19
N PRO A 96 -9.29 -20.59 -19.20
CA PRO A 96 -8.47 -20.05 -18.10
C PRO A 96 -8.51 -18.52 -17.99
N TRP A 97 -9.08 -17.83 -18.98
CA TRP A 97 -8.98 -16.38 -19.11
C TRP A 97 -9.66 -15.60 -17.99
N ARG A 98 -10.68 -16.19 -17.36
CA ARG A 98 -11.36 -15.63 -16.20
C ARG A 98 -10.40 -15.35 -15.03
N PHE A 99 -9.29 -16.10 -14.91
CA PHE A 99 -8.24 -15.80 -13.91
C PHE A 99 -7.60 -14.42 -14.14
N LEU A 100 -7.50 -13.98 -15.40
CA LEU A 100 -6.90 -12.71 -15.82
C LEU A 100 -7.93 -11.57 -15.89
N SER A 101 -9.21 -11.84 -15.66
CA SER A 101 -10.27 -10.83 -15.70
C SER A 101 -10.22 -9.94 -14.45
N ILE A 102 -9.40 -8.88 -14.45
CA ILE A 102 -9.33 -7.89 -13.35
C ILE A 102 -10.54 -6.93 -13.38
N TRP A 103 -11.32 -6.95 -14.47
CA TRP A 103 -12.48 -6.09 -14.71
C TRP A 103 -13.64 -6.31 -13.73
N ASP A 104 -13.70 -7.49 -13.12
CA ASP A 104 -14.74 -7.86 -12.17
C ASP A 104 -14.55 -7.23 -10.78
N GLY A 105 -13.42 -6.54 -10.54
CA GLY A 105 -13.08 -5.96 -9.24
C GLY A 105 -12.72 -6.99 -8.17
N GLY A 106 -12.60 -8.28 -8.54
CA GLY A 106 -12.28 -9.39 -7.65
C GLY A 106 -10.82 -9.38 -7.25
N ILE A 107 -10.47 -8.53 -6.27
CA ILE A 107 -9.12 -8.39 -5.74
C ILE A 107 -9.20 -8.24 -4.22
N ILE A 108 -8.42 -9.05 -3.50
CA ILE A 108 -8.35 -8.95 -2.04
C ILE A 108 -7.39 -7.82 -1.64
N ILE A 109 -7.97 -6.74 -1.10
CA ILE A 109 -7.24 -5.51 -0.69
C ILE A 109 -6.16 -5.82 0.37
N LEU A 110 -6.45 -6.71 1.33
CA LEU A 110 -5.49 -7.10 2.36
C LEU A 110 -4.24 -7.74 1.74
N ALA A 111 -4.45 -8.69 0.81
CA ALA A 111 -3.36 -9.38 0.12
C ALA A 111 -2.50 -8.42 -0.70
N MET A 112 -3.13 -7.45 -1.39
CA MET A 112 -2.39 -6.38 -2.07
C MET A 112 -1.56 -5.57 -1.08
N PHE A 113 -2.14 -5.13 0.03
CA PHE A 113 -1.46 -4.32 1.03
C PHE A 113 -0.24 -5.02 1.63
N VAL A 114 -0.40 -6.27 2.08
CA VAL A 114 0.70 -7.05 2.67
C VAL A 114 1.79 -7.32 1.65
N THR A 115 1.42 -7.71 0.43
CA THR A 115 2.38 -7.97 -0.65
C THR A 115 3.14 -6.70 -1.03
N LEU A 116 2.47 -5.56 -1.14
CA LEU A 116 3.09 -4.27 -1.43
C LEU A 116 4.18 -3.95 -0.39
N LEU A 117 3.87 -4.12 0.90
CA LEU A 117 4.83 -3.91 1.99
C LEU A 117 6.03 -4.85 1.89
N LEU A 118 5.80 -6.15 1.65
CA LEU A 118 6.86 -7.15 1.56
C LEU A 118 7.77 -6.92 0.35
N VAL A 119 7.20 -6.68 -0.83
CA VAL A 119 7.97 -6.44 -2.06
C VAL A 119 8.74 -5.15 -1.97
N MET A 120 8.14 -4.06 -1.47
CA MET A 120 8.86 -2.80 -1.26
C MET A 120 10.00 -2.95 -0.25
N THR A 121 9.77 -3.71 0.81
CA THR A 121 10.79 -4.04 1.81
C THR A 121 11.96 -4.78 1.18
N PHE A 122 11.67 -5.85 0.44
CA PHE A 122 12.66 -6.66 -0.26
C PHE A 122 13.44 -5.83 -1.27
N TYR A 123 12.75 -5.05 -2.09
CA TYR A 123 13.36 -4.18 -3.10
C TYR A 123 14.31 -3.16 -2.45
N THR A 124 13.90 -2.58 -1.32
CA THR A 124 14.70 -1.61 -0.57
C THR A 124 15.97 -2.22 0.01
N LEU A 125 15.83 -3.34 0.73
CA LEU A 125 16.91 -3.92 1.52
C LEU A 125 17.85 -4.79 0.69
N VAL A 126 17.32 -5.56 -0.26
CA VAL A 126 18.08 -6.57 -1.02
C VAL A 126 18.56 -6.00 -2.35
N ILE A 127 17.66 -5.44 -3.16
CA ILE A 127 17.99 -4.97 -4.52
C ILE A 127 18.76 -3.65 -4.46
N LYS A 128 18.19 -2.64 -3.81
CA LYS A 128 18.77 -1.29 -3.77
C LYS A 128 19.71 -1.06 -2.59
N LYS A 129 19.68 -1.93 -1.57
CA LYS A 129 20.47 -1.83 -0.34
C LYS A 129 20.40 -0.43 0.29
N TRP A 130 19.22 0.18 0.23
CA TRP A 130 19.00 1.50 0.82
C TRP A 130 18.84 1.38 2.34
N ARG A 131 19.25 2.43 3.05
CA ARG A 131 19.08 2.49 4.50
C ARG A 131 17.61 2.48 4.86
N TRP A 132 17.23 1.53 5.70
CA TRP A 132 15.84 1.30 6.07
C TRP A 132 15.19 2.52 6.70
N LYS A 133 15.96 3.29 7.48
CA LYS A 133 15.45 4.53 8.11
C LYS A 133 14.94 5.59 7.16
N HIS A 134 15.34 5.54 5.89
CA HIS A 134 14.89 6.49 4.87
C HIS A 134 13.61 6.03 4.17
N MET A 135 13.33 4.73 4.17
CA MET A 135 12.26 4.14 3.35
C MET A 135 11.11 3.58 4.17
N PHE A 136 11.32 3.27 5.45
CA PHE A 136 10.29 2.71 6.34
C PHE A 136 9.00 3.52 6.34
N PHE A 137 9.08 4.83 6.66
CA PHE A 137 7.91 5.70 6.70
C PHE A 137 7.26 5.92 5.32
N PRO A 138 8.00 6.23 4.24
CA PRO A 138 7.42 6.30 2.90
C PRO A 138 6.65 5.04 2.50
N ILE A 139 7.23 3.85 2.71
CA ILE A 139 6.60 2.56 2.37
C ILE A 139 5.32 2.37 3.19
N TYR A 140 5.42 2.54 4.51
CA TYR A 140 4.28 2.29 5.39
C TYR A 140 3.14 3.27 5.15
N PHE A 141 3.41 4.58 5.09
CA PHE A 141 2.37 5.60 4.95
C PHE A 141 1.70 5.58 3.58
N SER A 142 2.46 5.36 2.49
CA SER A 142 1.85 5.22 1.16
C SER A 142 0.91 4.01 1.12
N SER A 143 1.36 2.85 1.59
CA SER A 143 0.56 1.61 1.62
C SER A 143 -0.67 1.75 2.52
N THR A 144 -0.53 2.39 3.69
CA THR A 144 -1.63 2.57 4.65
C THR A 144 -2.64 3.60 4.16
N THR A 145 -2.21 4.64 3.44
CA THR A 145 -3.13 5.60 2.84
C THR A 145 -3.93 4.94 1.72
N MET A 146 -3.28 4.11 0.89
CA MET A 146 -3.97 3.31 -0.11
C MET A 146 -5.00 2.37 0.53
N LEU A 147 -4.64 1.69 1.63
CA LEU A 147 -5.55 0.83 2.38
C LEU A 147 -6.75 1.61 2.95
N GLY A 148 -6.51 2.73 3.64
CA GLY A 148 -7.56 3.56 4.24
C GLY A 148 -8.52 4.13 3.20
N MET A 149 -8.01 4.61 2.08
CA MET A 149 -8.84 5.09 0.97
C MET A 149 -9.62 3.95 0.29
N SER A 150 -9.03 2.75 0.22
CA SER A 150 -9.73 1.57 -0.30
C SER A 150 -10.91 1.18 0.59
N PHE A 151 -10.78 1.27 1.93
CA PHE A 151 -11.92 1.06 2.84
C PHE A 151 -13.02 2.10 2.68
N VAL A 152 -12.67 3.37 2.49
CA VAL A 152 -13.65 4.42 2.20
C VAL A 152 -14.40 4.10 0.90
N TYR A 153 -13.66 3.71 -0.15
CA TYR A 153 -14.28 3.31 -1.42
C TYR A 153 -15.23 2.12 -1.26
N VAL A 154 -14.78 1.04 -0.60
CA VAL A 154 -15.61 -0.14 -0.33
C VAL A 154 -16.85 0.21 0.49
N GLY A 155 -16.73 1.09 1.49
CA GLY A 155 -17.89 1.54 2.26
C GLY A 155 -18.90 2.35 1.44
N ILE A 156 -18.42 3.17 0.50
CA ILE A 156 -19.29 3.93 -0.41
C ILE A 156 -20.02 3.00 -1.40
N THR A 157 -19.32 2.03 -1.98
CA THR A 157 -19.90 1.12 -2.98
C THR A 157 -20.84 0.09 -2.35
N SER A 158 -20.47 -0.47 -1.21
CA SER A 158 -21.30 -1.45 -0.49
C SER A 158 -22.44 -0.81 0.32
N GLY A 159 -22.39 0.50 0.55
CA GLY A 159 -23.39 1.22 1.35
C GLY A 159 -23.23 1.04 2.86
N PHE A 160 -22.21 0.31 3.34
CA PHE A 160 -21.91 0.12 4.75
C PHE A 160 -21.03 1.25 5.30
N ASN A 161 -21.64 2.16 6.06
CA ASN A 161 -20.96 3.32 6.63
C ASN A 161 -19.80 2.96 7.58
N ASP A 162 -19.85 1.78 8.22
CA ASP A 162 -18.79 1.33 9.13
C ASP A 162 -17.42 1.25 8.46
N TRP A 163 -17.37 0.79 7.19
CA TRP A 163 -16.13 0.74 6.43
C TRP A 163 -15.59 2.14 6.11
N ILE A 164 -16.48 3.12 5.91
CA ILE A 164 -16.09 4.52 5.73
C ILE A 164 -15.43 5.05 7.01
N TYR A 165 -16.04 4.82 8.17
CA TYR A 165 -15.47 5.25 9.45
C TYR A 165 -14.12 4.59 9.73
N LYS A 166 -14.01 3.28 9.49
CA LYS A 166 -12.76 2.52 9.65
C LYS A 166 -11.64 3.07 8.75
N GLY A 167 -11.95 3.37 7.48
CA GLY A 167 -11.00 3.99 6.55
C GLY A 167 -10.60 5.41 6.94
N LEU A 168 -11.56 6.24 7.38
CA LEU A 168 -11.30 7.59 7.84
C LEU A 168 -10.42 7.63 9.08
N VAL A 169 -10.62 6.72 10.04
CA VAL A 169 -9.76 6.62 11.23
C VAL A 169 -8.30 6.40 10.83
N LEU A 170 -8.02 5.51 9.87
CA LEU A 170 -6.66 5.32 9.35
C LEU A 170 -6.08 6.59 8.75
N ILE A 171 -6.84 7.28 7.89
CA ILE A 171 -6.39 8.51 7.22
C ILE A 171 -6.13 9.62 8.25
N VAL A 172 -7.02 9.79 9.23
CA VAL A 172 -6.87 10.77 10.31
C VAL A 172 -5.63 10.47 11.13
N MET A 173 -5.36 9.21 11.45
CA MET A 173 -4.17 8.82 12.21
C MET A 173 -2.87 9.23 11.49
N LEU A 174 -2.83 9.04 10.16
CA LEU A 174 -1.71 9.50 9.33
C LEU A 174 -1.63 11.03 9.27
N ALA A 175 -2.77 11.72 9.14
CA ALA A 175 -2.82 13.17 9.14
C ALA A 175 -2.31 13.78 10.45
N ILE A 176 -2.66 13.16 11.60
CA ILE A 176 -2.13 13.53 12.92
C ILE A 176 -0.61 13.42 12.95
N PHE A 177 -0.03 12.34 12.41
CA PHE A 177 1.43 12.21 12.32
C PHE A 177 2.05 13.35 11.50
N PHE A 178 1.51 13.67 10.33
CA PHE A 178 2.03 14.77 9.51
C PHE A 178 1.91 16.14 10.20
N LEU A 179 0.86 16.33 10.99
CA LEU A 179 0.68 17.54 11.80
C LEU A 179 1.75 17.61 12.91
N LEU A 180 1.95 16.52 13.65
CA LEU A 180 3.00 16.40 14.66
C LEU A 180 4.39 16.64 14.04
N PHE A 181 4.65 16.09 12.86
CA PHE A 181 5.91 16.29 12.13
C PHE A 181 6.18 17.78 11.88
N LYS A 182 5.20 18.52 11.36
CA LYS A 182 5.31 19.96 11.14
C LYS A 182 5.54 20.74 12.44
N PHE A 183 4.86 20.34 13.52
CA PHE A 183 4.97 21.00 14.81
C PHE A 183 6.36 20.78 15.44
N ILE A 184 6.86 19.54 15.43
CA ILE A 184 8.17 19.18 15.97
C ILE A 184 9.29 19.87 15.19
N TYR A 185 9.19 19.89 13.85
CA TYR A 185 10.15 20.60 12.99
C TYR A 185 10.26 22.09 13.33
N LYS A 186 9.15 22.71 13.76
CA LYS A 186 9.13 24.13 14.15
C LYS A 186 9.73 24.39 15.53
N ILE A 187 9.65 23.42 16.46
CA ILE A 187 10.03 23.60 17.87
C ILE A 187 11.46 23.13 18.14
N VAL A 188 11.83 21.97 17.61
CA VAL A 188 13.11 21.34 17.93
C VAL A 188 14.18 21.87 16.99
N LYS A 189 15.07 22.71 17.51
CA LYS A 189 16.17 23.30 16.73
C LYS A 189 17.37 22.35 16.55
N ASP A 190 17.52 21.37 17.44
CA ASP A 190 18.60 20.38 17.35
C ASP A 190 18.23 19.23 16.40
N THR A 191 18.95 19.16 15.27
CA THR A 191 18.76 18.17 14.21
C THR A 191 18.89 16.71 14.66
N LEU A 192 19.68 16.43 15.71
CA LEU A 192 19.83 15.06 16.22
C LEU A 192 18.63 14.65 17.07
N MET A 193 18.22 15.51 18.00
CA MET A 193 17.05 15.28 18.84
C MET A 193 15.77 15.20 18.02
N GLU A 194 15.62 16.10 17.04
CA GLU A 194 14.50 16.09 16.09
C GLU A 194 14.35 14.73 15.40
N LYS A 195 15.46 14.20 14.86
CA LYS A 195 15.49 12.89 14.18
C LYS A 195 15.05 11.74 15.10
N TYR A 196 15.49 11.74 16.36
CA TYR A 196 15.11 10.69 17.30
C TYR A 196 13.65 10.80 17.73
N ILE A 197 13.18 12.00 18.06
CA ILE A 197 11.80 12.26 18.46
C ILE A 197 10.83 11.84 17.34
N LEU A 198 11.08 12.32 16.11
CA LEU A 198 10.27 11.95 14.95
C LEU A 198 10.30 10.45 14.66
N GLY A 199 11.48 9.83 14.79
CA GLY A 199 11.64 8.39 14.60
C GLY A 199 10.83 7.57 15.60
N TYR A 200 10.91 7.88 16.89
CA TYR A 200 10.19 7.14 17.93
C TYR A 200 8.68 7.37 17.89
N ILE A 201 8.23 8.62 17.73
CA ILE A 201 6.80 8.93 17.57
C ILE A 201 6.24 8.26 16.33
N GLY A 202 6.97 8.32 15.21
CA GLY A 202 6.55 7.67 13.97
C GLY A 202 6.42 6.15 14.13
N VAL A 203 7.38 5.47 14.76
CA VAL A 203 7.28 4.02 15.03
C VAL A 203 6.09 3.71 15.94
N GLY A 204 5.87 4.51 16.98
CA GLY A 204 4.70 4.36 17.86
C GLY A 204 3.38 4.43 17.09
N ILE A 205 3.25 5.40 16.19
CA ILE A 205 2.09 5.53 15.31
C ILE A 205 1.97 4.33 14.39
N VAL A 206 3.06 3.87 13.76
CA VAL A 206 3.05 2.66 12.92
C VAL A 206 2.52 1.46 13.68
N TRP A 207 2.94 1.24 14.92
CA TRP A 207 2.43 0.13 15.74
C TRP A 207 0.96 0.31 16.12
N ILE A 208 0.54 1.52 16.51
CA ILE A 208 -0.87 1.80 16.81
C ILE A 208 -1.76 1.52 15.58
N SER A 209 -1.38 1.98 14.39
CA SER A 209 -2.15 1.69 13.17
C SER A 209 -2.07 0.23 12.80
N SER A 210 -0.94 -0.45 13.02
CA SER A 210 -0.83 -1.88 12.71
C SER A 210 -1.73 -2.72 13.61
N ILE A 211 -1.81 -2.39 14.90
CA ILE A 211 -2.75 -3.00 15.85
C ILE A 211 -4.20 -2.70 15.41
N TYR A 212 -4.49 -1.46 15.03
CA TYR A 212 -5.83 -1.10 14.56
C TYR A 212 -6.23 -1.86 13.30
N ILE A 213 -5.35 -1.94 12.29
CA ILE A 213 -5.58 -2.71 11.07
C ILE A 213 -5.81 -4.19 11.41
N ALA A 214 -4.97 -4.78 12.27
CA ALA A 214 -5.13 -6.16 12.68
C ALA A 214 -6.46 -6.39 13.42
N TYR A 215 -6.86 -5.47 14.31
CA TYR A 215 -8.16 -5.52 14.98
C TYR A 215 -9.32 -5.47 13.98
N LEU A 216 -9.27 -4.57 12.98
CA LEU A 216 -10.31 -4.46 11.96
C LEU A 216 -10.49 -5.78 11.20
N TYR A 217 -9.39 -6.42 10.85
CA TYR A 217 -9.42 -7.67 10.10
C TYR A 217 -9.84 -8.85 10.99
N LEU A 218 -9.24 -9.03 12.17
CA LEU A 218 -9.55 -10.15 13.08
C LEU A 218 -11.00 -10.13 13.60
N THR A 219 -11.65 -8.97 13.65
CA THR A 219 -13.06 -8.86 14.05
C THR A 219 -14.04 -9.15 12.91
N SER A 220 -13.56 -9.33 11.68
CA SER A 220 -14.41 -9.45 10.49
C SER A 220 -14.64 -10.90 10.03
N ASP A 221 -14.63 -11.89 10.92
CA ASP A 221 -14.84 -13.34 10.63
C ASP A 221 -14.11 -13.80 9.35
N LEU A 222 -12.78 -13.65 9.35
CA LEU A 222 -11.95 -13.89 8.18
C LEU A 222 -11.71 -15.37 7.88
N SER A 223 -11.48 -15.65 6.61
CA SER A 223 -10.94 -16.94 6.15
C SER A 223 -9.55 -17.21 6.73
N LEU A 224 -9.16 -18.49 6.80
CA LEU A 224 -7.83 -18.89 7.30
C LEU A 224 -6.69 -18.19 6.53
N THR A 225 -6.83 -18.06 5.22
CA THR A 225 -5.85 -17.38 4.35
C THR A 225 -5.66 -15.92 4.74
N GLU A 226 -6.75 -15.21 5.02
CA GLU A 226 -6.68 -13.81 5.44
C GLU A 226 -6.10 -13.65 6.85
N ASN A 227 -6.41 -14.58 7.76
CA ASN A 227 -5.78 -14.61 9.10
C ASN A 227 -4.26 -14.77 9.01
N VAL A 228 -3.76 -15.61 8.10
CA VAL A 228 -2.32 -15.75 7.84
C VAL A 228 -1.72 -14.44 7.33
N LEU A 229 -2.40 -13.73 6.41
CA LEU A 229 -1.93 -12.43 5.92
C LEU A 229 -1.85 -11.37 7.03
N VAL A 230 -2.83 -11.33 7.94
CA VAL A 230 -2.78 -10.46 9.13
C VAL A 230 -1.58 -10.82 10.02
N GLY A 231 -1.35 -12.12 10.26
CA GLY A 231 -0.20 -12.59 11.02
C GLY A 231 1.14 -12.16 10.41
N ILE A 232 1.30 -12.32 9.10
CA ILE A 232 2.48 -11.87 8.35
C ILE A 232 2.66 -10.36 8.50
N PHE A 233 1.58 -9.58 8.37
CA PHE A 233 1.61 -8.13 8.54
C PHE A 233 2.04 -7.71 9.95
N LEU A 234 1.50 -8.34 10.99
CA LEU A 234 1.87 -8.06 12.38
C LEU A 234 3.36 -8.34 12.63
N ILE A 235 3.84 -9.51 12.22
CA ILE A 235 5.26 -9.88 12.33
C ILE A 235 6.12 -8.86 11.58
N TRP A 236 5.75 -8.50 10.35
CA TRP A 236 6.44 -7.49 9.57
C TRP A 236 6.47 -6.14 10.30
N SER A 237 5.35 -5.68 10.87
CA SER A 237 5.28 -4.38 11.55
C SER A 237 6.21 -4.29 12.76
N VAL A 238 6.32 -5.38 13.53
CA VAL A 238 7.18 -5.46 14.72
C VAL A 238 8.65 -5.55 14.31
N VAL A 239 8.98 -6.52 13.46
CA VAL A 239 10.36 -6.77 13.00
C VAL A 239 10.91 -5.52 12.29
N MET A 240 10.13 -4.93 11.39
CA MET A 240 10.58 -3.78 10.62
C MET A 240 10.58 -2.47 11.41
N GLY A 241 9.74 -2.35 12.44
CA GLY A 241 9.83 -1.28 13.42
C GLY A 241 11.11 -1.36 14.25
N ILE A 242 11.47 -2.56 14.73
CA ILE A 242 12.72 -2.77 15.48
C ILE A 242 13.95 -2.53 14.59
N THR A 243 13.94 -3.04 13.35
CA THR A 243 15.05 -2.80 12.40
C THR A 243 15.19 -1.33 12.05
N PHE A 244 14.09 -0.57 12.00
CA PHE A 244 14.12 0.88 11.84
C PHE A 244 14.80 1.57 13.03
N VAL A 245 14.42 1.25 14.26
CA VAL A 245 15.02 1.85 15.47
C VAL A 245 16.51 1.54 15.55
N THR A 246 16.93 0.33 15.20
CA THR A 246 18.36 -0.03 15.17
C THR A 246 19.13 0.74 14.09
N ASP A 247 18.58 0.90 12.87
CA ASP A 247 19.21 1.70 11.80
C ASP A 247 19.21 3.21 12.12
N LEU A 248 18.24 3.68 12.90
CA LEU A 248 18.17 5.06 13.38
C LEU A 248 19.37 5.40 14.27
N ARG A 249 19.76 4.47 15.14
CA ARG A 249 20.90 4.61 16.07
C ARG A 249 22.27 4.46 15.40
N LYS A 250 22.35 3.88 14.19
CA LYS A 250 23.62 3.76 13.45
C LYS A 250 24.19 5.13 13.07
N ALA A 251 25.47 5.34 13.39
CA ALA A 251 26.22 6.54 13.06
C ALA A 251 26.25 6.83 11.55
N ARG A 252 26.30 8.11 11.18
CA ARG A 252 26.49 8.51 9.77
C ARG A 252 27.96 8.33 9.41
N VAL A 253 28.33 7.15 8.90
CA VAL A 253 29.60 6.98 8.19
C VAL A 253 29.48 7.72 6.86
N ARG A 254 30.15 8.87 6.70
CA ARG A 254 30.37 9.49 5.40
C ARG A 254 31.55 8.76 4.77
N ILE A 255 31.29 7.92 3.77
CA ILE A 255 32.34 7.48 2.86
C ILE A 255 32.66 8.71 2.01
N ALA A 256 33.79 9.36 2.27
CA ALA A 256 34.30 10.41 1.40
C ALA A 256 34.67 9.74 0.06
N SER A 257 33.82 9.88 -0.95
CA SER A 257 34.17 9.46 -2.31
C SER A 257 35.21 10.45 -2.85
N VAL A 258 36.48 10.11 -2.71
CA VAL A 258 37.56 10.81 -3.41
C VAL A 258 37.43 10.45 -4.89
N SER A 259 36.65 11.24 -5.63
CA SER A 259 36.57 11.16 -7.10
C SER A 259 36.90 12.51 -7.71
N THR A 260 38.03 13.08 -7.29
CA THR A 260 38.68 14.16 -8.05
C THR A 260 39.75 13.53 -8.94
N VAL A 261 39.32 12.87 -10.02
CA VAL A 261 40.20 12.74 -11.19
C VAL A 261 40.09 14.08 -11.90
N ARG A 262 41.02 14.98 -11.57
CA ARG A 262 41.24 16.22 -12.34
C ARG A 262 41.43 15.81 -13.80
N SER A 263 40.57 16.27 -14.70
CA SER A 263 40.88 16.22 -16.13
C SER A 263 42.05 17.16 -16.36
N VAL A 264 43.22 16.59 -16.63
CA VAL A 264 44.36 17.36 -17.14
C VAL A 264 44.00 17.78 -18.57
N ARG A 265 43.84 19.08 -18.78
CA ARG A 265 44.04 19.75 -20.06
C ARG A 265 44.73 21.06 -19.80
#